data_AF-A0A9W8PDT9-F1
#
_entry.id   AF-A0A9W8PDT9-F1
#
_cell.length_a   1.000
_cell.length_b   1.000
_cell.length_c   1.000
_cell.angle_alpha   90.00
_cell.angle_beta   90.00
_cell.angle_gamma   90.00
#
_symmetry.space_group_name_H-M   'P 1'
#
loop_
_entity.id
_entity.type
_entity.pdbx_description
1 polymer ?
#
loop_
_entity_poly.entity_id
_entity_poly.type
_entity_poly.pdbx_seq_one_letter_code
_entity_poly.pdbx_strand_id
1 'polypeptide(L)'
;MNRYEEHQRLRLHQMTWYDLRKYTKTNLGHLQDKALLKKLCIVIPDKAQGLFVWCTLVVQTLRREIEVDPDNSFTGSPVRESSIMKLLDELPTDLEETFRYILNRLSREKKRNLYQTLSMIKVSAETPEVNPVRLWLIAYSFLDDYNKDGRFALIPKSKEGSTRTMTPRAERISYAVRKLQDESGGLLEAVEVNENGEDNMAIHELGYTSIGLHRPTIVSYAHRSVPEILERIEFASDSKAMLGSFNAADAIHIGVSAWDQYHAIQTFSLDSHVLF
;
A
#
# COMPACT_ATOMS: atom_id res chain seq x y z
N MET A 1 19.67 -16.89 22.51
CA MET A 1 19.02 -16.67 23.83
C MET A 1 18.92 -15.16 24.06
N ASN A 2 17.71 -14.64 24.25
CA ASN A 2 17.50 -13.20 24.47
C ASN A 2 17.71 -12.83 25.94
N ARG A 3 18.45 -11.74 26.17
CA ARG A 3 18.94 -11.28 27.49
C ARG A 3 17.87 -10.62 28.38
N TYR A 4 16.65 -10.46 27.88
CA TYR A 4 15.55 -9.74 28.53
C TYR A 4 14.34 -10.65 28.73
N GLU A 5 13.65 -10.50 29.85
CA GLU A 5 12.34 -11.11 30.10
C GLU A 5 11.30 -10.59 29.10
N GLU A 6 10.25 -11.36 28.80
CA GLU A 6 9.28 -11.02 27.73
C GLU A 6 8.63 -9.64 27.89
N HIS A 7 8.34 -9.24 29.14
CA HIS A 7 7.77 -7.95 29.51
C HIS A 7 8.79 -6.78 29.51
N GLN A 8 10.09 -7.08 29.41
CA GLN A 8 11.18 -6.10 29.35
C GLN A 8 11.66 -5.87 27.91
N ARG A 9 11.16 -6.64 26.95
CA ARG A 9 11.50 -6.48 25.54
C ARG A 9 10.69 -5.34 24.97
N LEU A 10 11.35 -4.25 24.58
CA LEU A 10 10.77 -3.24 23.70
C LEU A 10 10.39 -3.92 22.39
N ARG A 11 9.11 -4.24 22.23
CA ARG A 11 8.55 -4.71 20.97
C ARG A 11 8.43 -3.46 20.10
N LEU A 12 9.19 -3.29 19.00
CA LEU A 12 9.04 -2.07 18.16
C LEU A 12 7.62 -1.90 17.57
N HIS A 13 6.76 -2.92 17.62
CA HIS A 13 5.33 -2.79 17.28
C HIS A 13 4.50 -2.13 18.39
N GLN A 14 5.08 -1.96 19.57
CA GLN A 14 4.53 -1.26 20.73
C GLN A 14 5.18 0.13 20.82
N MET A 15 4.41 1.16 20.47
CA MET A 15 4.79 2.56 20.62
C MET A 15 4.18 3.15 21.88
N THR A 16 4.80 4.23 22.39
CA THR A 16 4.21 4.93 23.54
C THR A 16 2.94 5.67 23.11
N TRP A 17 2.06 5.93 24.08
CA TRP A 17 0.88 6.76 23.85
C TRP A 17 1.21 8.12 23.22
N TYR A 18 2.32 8.75 23.65
CA TYR A 18 2.77 10.03 23.10
C TYR A 18 3.21 9.92 21.63
N ASP A 19 3.88 8.83 21.26
CA ASP A 19 4.28 8.59 19.88
C ASP A 19 3.07 8.37 18.97
N LEU A 20 2.11 7.55 19.40
CA LEU A 20 0.87 7.31 18.67
C LEU A 20 0.04 8.58 18.54
N ARG A 21 -0.01 9.41 19.59
CA ARG A 21 -0.65 10.72 19.54
C ARG A 21 0.03 11.66 18.56
N LYS A 22 1.36 11.70 18.56
CA LYS A 22 2.15 12.50 17.61
C LYS A 22 1.87 12.04 16.17
N TYR A 23 1.92 10.73 15.92
CA TYR A 23 1.59 10.14 14.63
C TYR A 23 0.18 10.51 14.16
N THR A 24 -0.83 10.35 15.03
CA THR A 24 -2.23 10.70 14.74
C THR A 24 -2.37 12.17 14.39
N LYS A 25 -1.78 13.05 15.21
CA LYS A 25 -1.84 14.50 15.01
C LYS A 25 -1.20 14.94 13.70
N THR A 26 -0.04 14.39 13.37
CA THR A 26 0.66 14.71 12.12
C THR A 26 -0.17 14.27 10.91
N ASN A 27 -0.67 13.03 10.92
CA ASN A 27 -1.38 12.49 9.78
C ASN A 27 -2.80 13.05 9.63
N LEU A 28 -3.50 13.39 10.70
CA LEU A 28 -4.83 14.00 10.63
C LEU A 28 -4.81 15.54 10.73
N GLY A 29 -3.63 16.16 10.70
CA GLY A 29 -3.46 17.60 10.94
C GLY A 29 -4.18 18.51 9.94
N HIS A 30 -4.44 18.00 8.73
CA HIS A 30 -5.17 18.66 7.66
C HIS A 30 -6.68 18.78 7.93
N LEU A 31 -7.22 18.06 8.93
CA LEU A 31 -8.61 18.22 9.36
C LEU A 31 -8.90 19.68 9.75
N GLN A 32 -9.93 20.26 9.14
CA GLN A 32 -10.40 21.61 9.49
C GLN A 32 -11.06 21.62 10.87
N ASP A 33 -11.82 20.57 11.20
CA ASP A 33 -12.43 20.41 12.52
C ASP A 33 -11.35 20.10 13.58
N LYS A 34 -10.93 21.15 14.28
CA LYS A 34 -9.91 21.06 15.34
C LYS A 34 -10.45 20.40 16.62
N ALA A 35 -11.77 20.41 16.86
CA ALA A 35 -12.35 19.75 18.01
C ALA A 35 -12.34 18.22 17.81
N LEU A 36 -12.77 17.77 16.64
CA LEU A 36 -12.69 16.36 16.25
C LEU A 36 -11.24 15.87 16.22
N LEU A 37 -10.32 16.64 15.61
CA LEU A 37 -8.90 16.29 15.60
C LEU A 37 -8.35 16.11 17.02
N LYS A 38 -8.68 17.02 17.94
CA LYS A 38 -8.25 16.91 19.35
C LYS A 38 -8.79 15.65 20.01
N LYS A 39 -10.05 15.27 19.73
CA LYS A 39 -10.68 14.05 20.24
C LYS A 39 -10.02 12.80 19.66
N LEU A 40 -9.78 12.75 18.35
CA LEU A 40 -9.09 11.64 17.67
C LEU A 40 -7.65 11.45 18.17
N CYS A 41 -6.94 12.54 18.46
CA CYS A 41 -5.59 12.51 19.05
C CYS A 41 -5.53 11.93 20.47
N ILE A 42 -6.68 11.68 21.11
CA ILE A 42 -6.78 11.04 22.42
C ILE A 42 -7.30 9.61 22.24
N VAL A 43 -8.44 9.46 21.56
CA VAL A 43 -9.15 8.18 21.41
C VAL A 43 -8.33 7.15 20.63
N ILE A 44 -7.66 7.55 19.55
CA ILE A 44 -6.88 6.62 18.72
C ILE A 44 -5.69 6.06 19.51
N PRO A 45 -4.83 6.87 20.14
CA PRO A 45 -3.76 6.34 21.00
C PRO A 45 -4.25 5.47 22.18
N ASP A 46 -5.35 5.85 22.82
CA ASP A 46 -5.94 5.09 23.93
C ASP A 46 -6.40 3.69 23.47
N LYS A 47 -7.08 3.62 22.33
CA LYS A 47 -7.59 2.36 21.77
C LYS A 47 -6.53 1.50 21.12
N ALA A 48 -5.49 2.12 20.57
CA ALA A 48 -4.37 1.39 19.98
C ALA A 48 -3.64 0.54 21.02
N GLN A 49 -3.71 0.88 22.31
CA GLN A 49 -3.03 0.15 23.40
C GLN A 49 -1.54 -0.11 23.10
N GLY A 50 -0.88 0.85 22.44
CA GLY A 50 0.50 0.74 22.00
C GLY A 50 0.71 0.11 20.63
N LEU A 51 -0.27 -0.54 20.02
CA LEU A 51 -0.16 -1.18 18.70
C LEU A 51 -0.06 -0.13 17.58
N PHE A 52 1.15 0.08 17.07
CA PHE A 52 1.38 1.08 16.01
C PHE A 52 0.61 0.76 14.72
N VAL A 53 0.58 -0.52 14.33
CA VAL A 53 -0.15 -0.97 13.15
C VAL A 53 -1.62 -0.59 13.22
N TRP A 54 -2.24 -0.77 14.40
CA TRP A 54 -3.62 -0.37 14.63
C TRP A 54 -3.80 1.13 14.39
N CYS A 55 -2.96 1.96 15.01
CA CYS A 55 -2.99 3.41 14.86
C CYS A 55 -2.86 3.83 13.38
N THR A 56 -1.91 3.25 12.65
CA THR A 56 -1.68 3.50 11.22
C THR A 56 -2.91 3.16 10.38
N LEU A 57 -3.49 1.98 10.56
CA LEU A 57 -4.66 1.54 9.79
C LEU A 57 -5.89 2.40 10.04
N VAL A 58 -6.12 2.76 11.31
CA VAL A 58 -7.22 3.64 11.70
C VAL A 58 -7.06 5.00 11.08
N VAL A 59 -5.89 5.61 11.22
CA VAL A 59 -5.59 6.91 10.61
C VAL A 59 -5.77 6.86 9.09
N GLN A 60 -5.25 5.83 8.41
CA GLN A 60 -5.42 5.67 6.96
C GLN A 60 -6.89 5.50 6.53
N THR A 61 -7.69 4.77 7.31
CA THR A 61 -9.12 4.59 7.03
C THR A 61 -9.86 5.90 7.18
N LEU A 62 -9.61 6.62 8.28
CA LEU A 62 -10.24 7.92 8.53
C LEU A 62 -9.91 8.92 7.42
N ARG A 63 -8.67 8.95 6.95
CA ARG A 63 -8.27 9.82 5.84
C ARG A 63 -9.07 9.54 4.57
N ARG A 64 -9.26 8.27 4.19
CA ARG A 64 -10.07 7.90 3.02
C ARG A 64 -11.50 8.40 3.15
N GLU A 65 -12.12 8.17 4.30
CA GLU A 65 -13.49 8.65 4.58
C GLU A 65 -13.57 10.18 4.62
N ILE A 66 -12.48 10.85 5.00
CA ILE A 66 -12.42 12.31 5.06
C ILE A 66 -12.28 12.94 3.66
N GLU A 67 -11.48 12.31 2.79
CA GLU A 67 -11.07 12.84 1.49
C GLU A 67 -12.09 12.57 0.37
N VAL A 68 -13.03 11.63 0.53
CA VAL A 68 -14.10 11.33 -0.44
C VAL A 68 -15.23 12.37 -0.44
N ASP A 69 -15.29 13.29 0.53
CA ASP A 69 -16.27 14.39 0.59
C ASP A 69 -15.75 15.62 -0.18
N PRO A 70 -16.14 15.84 -1.46
CA PRO A 70 -15.51 16.82 -2.35
C PRO A 70 -15.70 18.28 -1.90
N ASP A 71 -16.75 18.53 -1.11
CA ASP A 71 -17.12 19.85 -0.61
C ASP A 71 -16.84 20.00 0.89
N ASN A 72 -16.26 18.99 1.55
CA ASN A 72 -16.17 18.97 3.02
C ASN A 72 -17.55 19.22 3.66
N SER A 73 -18.64 18.80 2.99
CA SER A 73 -20.02 19.18 3.31
C SER A 73 -20.46 18.76 4.71
N PHE A 74 -19.81 17.74 5.27
CA PHE A 74 -20.05 17.24 6.63
C PHE A 74 -18.99 17.64 7.66
N THR A 75 -18.15 18.64 7.37
CA THR A 75 -17.15 19.15 8.33
C THR A 75 -17.84 19.67 9.59
N GLY A 76 -17.53 19.08 10.75
CA GLY A 76 -18.20 19.40 12.01
C GLY A 76 -19.61 18.83 12.16
N SER A 77 -20.06 17.94 11.26
CA SER A 77 -21.36 17.30 11.39
C SER A 77 -21.34 16.20 12.46
N PRO A 78 -22.29 16.20 13.41
CA PRO A 78 -22.45 15.12 14.40
C PRO A 78 -22.63 13.73 13.77
N VAL A 79 -23.15 13.66 12.54
CA VAL A 79 -23.37 12.41 11.79
C VAL A 79 -22.04 11.80 11.33
N ARG A 80 -21.09 12.63 10.90
CA ARG A 80 -19.75 12.20 10.48
C ARG A 80 -18.87 11.85 11.68
N GLU A 81 -18.93 12.66 12.74
CA GLU A 81 -18.28 12.32 14.01
C GLU A 81 -18.80 10.99 14.58
N SER A 82 -20.11 10.78 14.64
CA SER A 82 -20.67 9.53 15.15
C SER A 82 -20.32 8.32 14.30
N SER A 83 -20.25 8.46 12.97
CA SER A 83 -19.82 7.39 12.08
C SER A 83 -18.34 7.03 12.29
N ILE A 84 -17.48 8.03 12.46
CA ILE A 84 -16.05 7.85 12.77
C ILE A 84 -15.88 7.19 14.14
N MET A 85 -16.60 7.66 15.16
CA MET A 85 -16.52 7.10 16.50
C MET A 85 -17.05 5.66 16.55
N LYS A 86 -18.13 5.37 15.82
CA LYS A 86 -18.67 4.02 15.68
C LYS A 86 -17.68 3.08 14.98
N LEU A 87 -17.00 3.54 13.93
CA LEU A 87 -15.91 2.79 13.29
C LEU A 87 -14.79 2.49 14.30
N LEU A 88 -14.42 3.47 15.14
CA LEU A 88 -13.43 3.26 16.22
C LEU A 88 -13.90 2.26 17.27
N ASP A 89 -15.20 2.19 17.57
CA ASP A 89 -15.78 1.24 18.53
C ASP A 89 -15.86 -0.19 17.97
N GLU A 90 -16.02 -0.35 16.66
CA GLU A 90 -16.10 -1.65 16.00
C GLU A 90 -14.73 -2.29 15.73
N LEU A 91 -13.64 -1.53 15.88
CA LEU A 91 -12.29 -1.99 15.59
C LEU A 91 -11.75 -2.88 16.73
N PRO A 92 -11.25 -4.09 16.42
CA PRO A 92 -10.68 -4.98 17.42
C PRO A 92 -9.43 -4.38 18.08
N THR A 93 -9.19 -4.71 19.34
CA THR A 93 -7.99 -4.29 20.09
C THR A 93 -6.85 -5.32 20.00
N ASP A 94 -7.15 -6.56 19.62
CA ASP A 94 -6.14 -7.58 19.34
C ASP A 94 -5.62 -7.48 17.89
N LEU A 95 -4.34 -7.76 17.71
CA LEU A 95 -3.67 -7.60 16.42
C LEU A 95 -4.13 -8.67 15.40
N GLU A 96 -4.37 -9.91 15.83
CA GLU A 96 -4.86 -10.97 14.94
C GLU A 96 -6.31 -10.69 14.54
N GLU A 97 -7.14 -10.26 15.51
CA GLU A 97 -8.49 -9.80 15.22
C GLU A 97 -8.50 -8.59 14.28
N THR A 98 -7.54 -7.67 14.42
CA THR A 98 -7.38 -6.53 13.51
C THR A 98 -7.07 -6.99 12.09
N PHE A 99 -6.13 -7.93 11.90
CA PHE A 99 -5.84 -8.50 10.58
C PHE A 99 -7.05 -9.23 10.01
N ARG A 100 -7.73 -10.04 10.83
CA ARG A 100 -8.96 -10.74 10.44
C ARG A 100 -10.05 -9.77 10.01
N TYR A 101 -10.22 -8.67 10.73
CA TYR A 101 -11.16 -7.61 10.41
C TYR A 101 -10.85 -6.95 9.07
N ILE A 102 -9.59 -6.55 8.84
CA ILE A 102 -9.15 -5.96 7.56
C ILE A 102 -9.43 -6.92 6.41
N LEU A 103 -8.95 -8.16 6.54
CA LEU A 103 -9.13 -9.17 5.51
C LEU A 103 -10.60 -9.38 5.24
N ASN A 104 -11.46 -9.56 6.25
CA ASN A 104 -12.89 -9.80 6.06
C ASN A 104 -13.65 -8.66 5.37
N ARG A 105 -13.14 -7.42 5.42
CA ARG A 105 -13.72 -6.29 4.69
C ARG A 105 -13.30 -6.23 3.22
N LEU A 106 -12.19 -6.88 2.86
CA LEU A 106 -11.76 -6.96 1.47
C LEU A 106 -12.69 -7.90 0.69
N SER A 107 -13.11 -7.46 -0.50
CA SER A 107 -13.81 -8.34 -1.43
C SER A 107 -12.92 -9.52 -1.82
N ARG A 108 -13.53 -10.61 -2.30
CA ARG A 108 -12.77 -11.79 -2.73
C ARG A 108 -11.68 -11.47 -3.75
N GLU A 109 -11.97 -10.55 -4.67
CA GLU A 109 -11.00 -10.07 -5.66
C GLU A 109 -9.85 -9.30 -5.01
N LYS A 110 -10.15 -8.36 -4.09
CA LYS A 110 -9.12 -7.60 -3.38
C LYS A 110 -8.24 -8.50 -2.52
N LYS A 111 -8.83 -9.47 -1.81
CA LYS A 111 -8.07 -10.50 -1.06
C LYS A 111 -7.12 -11.27 -1.97
N ARG A 112 -7.60 -11.71 -3.13
CA ARG A 112 -6.77 -12.41 -4.13
C ARG A 112 -5.60 -11.54 -4.57
N ASN A 113 -5.85 -10.28 -4.95
CA ASN A 113 -4.79 -9.36 -5.37
C ASN A 113 -3.79 -9.08 -4.25
N LEU A 114 -4.25 -8.93 -3.00
CA LEU A 114 -3.38 -8.81 -1.82
C LEU A 114 -2.47 -10.03 -1.68
N TYR A 115 -3.02 -11.25 -1.68
CA TYR A 115 -2.22 -12.46 -1.54
C TYR A 115 -1.23 -12.66 -2.71
N GLN A 116 -1.64 -12.34 -3.94
CA GLN A 116 -0.73 -12.33 -5.09
C GLN A 116 0.42 -11.34 -4.89
N THR A 117 0.12 -10.11 -4.46
CA THR A 117 1.13 -9.09 -4.16
C THR A 117 2.09 -9.53 -3.05
N LEU A 118 1.57 -10.12 -1.97
CA LEU A 118 2.38 -10.68 -0.89
C LEU A 118 3.32 -11.78 -1.39
N SER A 119 2.84 -12.66 -2.28
CA SER A 119 3.67 -13.70 -2.88
C SER A 119 4.78 -13.12 -3.78
N MET A 120 4.50 -12.03 -4.49
CA MET A 120 5.50 -11.30 -5.27
C MET A 120 6.55 -10.65 -4.36
N ILE A 121 6.15 -10.00 -3.28
CA ILE A 121 7.08 -9.41 -2.28
C ILE A 121 7.96 -10.50 -1.67
N LYS A 122 7.39 -11.67 -1.35
CA LYS A 122 8.15 -12.82 -0.82
C LYS A 122 9.20 -13.32 -1.81
N VAL A 123 8.82 -13.56 -3.07
CA VAL A 123 9.76 -13.95 -4.13
C VAL A 123 10.86 -12.89 -4.30
N SER A 124 10.49 -11.61 -4.27
CA SER A 124 11.45 -10.50 -4.31
C SER A 124 12.46 -10.55 -3.16
N ALA A 125 12.00 -10.82 -1.93
CA ALA A 125 12.86 -10.88 -0.76
C ALA A 125 13.77 -12.14 -0.72
N GLU A 126 13.37 -13.23 -1.37
CA GLU A 126 14.14 -14.46 -1.46
C GLU A 126 15.26 -14.41 -2.53
N THR A 127 15.33 -13.33 -3.32
CA THR A 127 16.39 -13.17 -4.33
C THR A 127 17.74 -12.80 -3.71
N PRO A 128 18.87 -13.25 -4.29
CA PRO A 128 20.20 -12.98 -3.72
C PRO A 128 20.49 -11.50 -3.58
N GLU A 129 21.14 -11.10 -2.47
CA GLU A 129 21.51 -9.70 -2.18
C GLU A 129 22.35 -9.04 -3.29
N VAL A 130 23.06 -9.84 -4.09
CA VAL A 130 23.89 -9.38 -5.20
C VAL A 130 23.07 -8.89 -6.40
N ASN A 131 21.80 -9.34 -6.53
CA ASN A 131 20.88 -8.87 -7.56
C ASN A 131 19.42 -8.96 -7.08
N PRO A 132 19.00 -8.06 -6.17
CA PRO A 132 17.68 -8.12 -5.57
C PRO A 132 16.61 -7.76 -6.60
N VAL A 133 15.72 -8.70 -6.90
CA VAL A 133 14.54 -8.45 -7.72
C VAL A 133 13.52 -7.74 -6.84
N ARG A 134 13.35 -6.44 -7.03
CA ARG A 134 12.38 -5.66 -6.25
C ARG A 134 11.02 -5.63 -6.94
N LEU A 135 9.95 -5.68 -6.15
CA LEU A 135 8.60 -5.40 -6.65
C LEU A 135 8.42 -3.90 -6.85
N TRP A 136 8.77 -3.42 -8.04
CA TRP A 136 8.54 -2.04 -8.42
C TRP A 136 7.05 -1.73 -8.47
N LEU A 137 6.64 -0.58 -7.93
CA LEU A 137 5.24 -0.14 -7.93
C LEU A 137 4.67 -0.05 -9.35
N ILE A 138 5.51 0.30 -10.32
CA ILE A 138 5.11 0.34 -11.73
C ILE A 138 4.82 -1.06 -12.29
N ALA A 139 5.59 -2.08 -11.92
CA ALA A 139 5.35 -3.46 -12.31
C ALA A 139 4.07 -4.00 -11.66
N TYR A 140 3.85 -3.68 -10.37
CA TYR A 140 2.60 -3.98 -9.66
C TYR A 140 1.35 -3.41 -10.38
N SER A 141 1.47 -2.26 -11.03
CA SER A 141 0.35 -1.64 -11.77
C SER A 141 -0.23 -2.53 -12.88
N PHE A 142 0.52 -3.53 -13.34
CA PHE A 142 0.12 -4.48 -14.38
C PHE A 142 -0.45 -5.80 -13.84
N LEU A 143 -0.62 -5.95 -12.52
CA LEU A 143 -1.13 -7.21 -11.94
C LEU A 143 -2.51 -7.61 -12.53
N ASP A 144 -3.38 -6.65 -12.83
CA ASP A 144 -4.69 -6.97 -13.43
C ASP A 144 -4.57 -7.35 -14.91
N ASP A 145 -3.64 -6.72 -15.63
CA ASP A 145 -3.35 -7.10 -17.02
C ASP A 145 -2.81 -8.54 -17.05
N TYR A 146 -1.89 -8.89 -16.13
CA TYR A 146 -1.35 -10.25 -15.97
C TYR A 146 -2.44 -11.27 -15.57
N ASN A 147 -3.30 -10.93 -14.62
CA ASN A 147 -4.39 -11.81 -14.19
C ASN A 147 -5.40 -12.10 -15.32
N LYS A 148 -5.58 -11.15 -16.25
CA LYS A 148 -6.43 -11.32 -17.44
C LYS A 148 -5.74 -12.13 -18.53
N ASP A 149 -4.46 -11.84 -18.77
CA ASP A 149 -3.63 -12.50 -19.76
C ASP A 149 -2.18 -12.54 -19.28
N GLY A 150 -1.71 -13.72 -18.85
CA GLY A 150 -0.34 -13.92 -18.40
C GLY A 150 0.72 -13.70 -19.49
N ARG A 151 0.34 -13.45 -20.74
CA ARG A 151 1.27 -13.18 -21.86
C ARG A 151 1.13 -11.77 -22.42
N PHE A 152 0.40 -10.87 -21.75
CA PHE A 152 0.05 -9.55 -22.29
C PHE A 152 1.26 -8.69 -22.73
N ALA A 153 2.43 -8.91 -22.12
CA ALA A 153 3.67 -8.18 -22.45
C ALA A 153 4.64 -8.97 -23.34
N LEU A 154 4.33 -10.21 -23.73
CA LEU A 154 5.23 -11.07 -24.51
C LEU A 154 5.05 -10.90 -26.02
N ILE A 155 3.95 -10.29 -26.47
CA ILE A 155 3.67 -10.07 -27.89
C ILE A 155 4.25 -8.70 -28.27
N PRO A 156 5.35 -8.63 -29.05
CA PRO A 156 5.78 -7.37 -29.62
C PRO A 156 4.64 -6.85 -30.48
N LYS A 157 4.18 -5.62 -30.23
CA LYS A 157 3.13 -5.01 -31.05
C LYS A 157 3.64 -4.81 -32.48
N SER A 158 3.53 -5.83 -33.32
CA SER A 158 3.75 -5.70 -34.75
C SER A 158 2.56 -4.94 -35.33
N LYS A 159 2.76 -3.65 -35.64
CA LYS A 159 2.04 -2.88 -36.68
C LYS A 159 0.50 -2.88 -36.69
N GLU A 160 -0.20 -3.28 -35.65
CA GLU A 160 -1.64 -3.05 -35.53
C GLU A 160 -1.89 -1.85 -34.62
N GLY A 161 -2.59 -0.86 -35.18
CA GLY A 161 -2.95 0.42 -34.58
C GLY A 161 -3.87 0.30 -33.37
N SER A 162 -3.44 -0.44 -32.35
CA SER A 162 -4.02 -0.37 -31.02
C SER A 162 -3.61 0.94 -30.38
N THR A 163 -4.43 1.96 -30.61
CA THR A 163 -4.56 3.17 -29.80
C THR A 163 -5.00 2.79 -28.38
N ARG A 164 -4.17 2.03 -27.64
CA ARG A 164 -4.28 2.04 -26.19
C ARG A 164 -3.76 3.42 -25.79
N THR A 165 -4.69 4.34 -25.55
CA THR A 165 -4.41 5.70 -25.08
C THR A 165 -3.39 5.57 -23.95
N MET A 166 -2.17 6.01 -24.20
CA MET A 166 -1.06 5.74 -23.30
C MET A 166 -1.25 6.60 -22.07
N THR A 167 -1.60 5.97 -20.95
CA THR A 167 -1.62 6.63 -19.65
C THR A 167 -0.20 7.10 -19.32
N PRO A 168 0.05 8.40 -19.12
CA PRO A 168 1.35 8.92 -18.69
C PRO A 168 1.91 8.17 -17.47
N ARG A 169 3.24 8.07 -17.37
CA ARG A 169 3.93 7.39 -16.25
C ARG A 169 3.40 7.85 -14.88
N ALA A 170 3.28 9.17 -14.71
CA ALA A 170 2.81 9.77 -13.45
C ALA A 170 1.38 9.33 -13.11
N GLU A 171 0.48 9.26 -14.09
CA GLU A 171 -0.89 8.80 -13.91
C GLU A 171 -0.95 7.31 -13.55
N ARG A 172 -0.12 6.48 -14.19
CA ARG A 172 -0.03 5.04 -13.87
C ARG A 172 0.53 4.79 -12.48
N ILE A 173 1.55 5.53 -12.05
CA ILE A 173 2.06 5.48 -10.67
C ILE A 173 0.97 5.91 -9.69
N SER A 174 0.27 7.02 -9.98
CA SER A 174 -0.82 7.52 -9.13
C SER A 174 -1.98 6.52 -9.04
N TYR A 175 -2.29 5.82 -10.14
CA TYR A 175 -3.22 4.70 -10.15
C TYR A 175 -2.72 3.54 -9.28
N ALA A 176 -1.45 3.14 -9.43
CA ALA A 176 -0.86 2.03 -8.69
C ALA A 176 -0.87 2.28 -7.17
N VAL A 177 -0.57 3.50 -6.72
CA VAL A 177 -0.66 3.88 -5.29
C VAL A 177 -2.10 3.71 -4.78
N ARG A 178 -3.08 4.29 -5.48
CA ARG A 178 -4.50 4.21 -5.08
C ARG A 178 -4.99 2.77 -5.06
N LYS A 179 -4.63 1.99 -6.08
CA LYS A 179 -4.92 0.56 -6.15
C LYS A 179 -4.32 -0.19 -4.97
N LEU A 180 -3.03 0.01 -4.67
CA LEU A 180 -2.36 -0.67 -3.56
C LEU A 180 -3.06 -0.37 -2.21
N GLN A 181 -3.44 0.88 -1.97
CA GLN A 181 -4.13 1.29 -0.75
C GLN A 181 -5.54 0.68 -0.63
N ASP A 182 -6.26 0.60 -1.74
CA ASP A 182 -7.61 0.05 -1.78
C ASP A 182 -7.62 -1.48 -1.63
N GLU A 183 -6.71 -2.18 -2.30
CA GLU A 183 -6.70 -3.64 -2.36
C GLU A 183 -5.98 -4.29 -1.18
N SER A 184 -5.00 -3.61 -0.57
CA SER A 184 -4.25 -4.16 0.57
C SER A 184 -4.89 -3.90 1.93
N GLY A 185 -5.92 -3.05 1.99
CA GLY A 185 -6.50 -2.62 3.26
C GLY A 185 -5.52 -1.85 4.17
N GLY A 186 -4.39 -1.37 3.62
CA GLY A 186 -3.33 -0.68 4.38
C GLY A 186 -2.22 -1.60 4.93
N LEU A 187 -2.26 -2.89 4.60
CA LEU A 187 -1.20 -3.84 4.99
C LEU A 187 0.09 -3.67 4.17
N LEU A 188 -0.01 -3.06 3.00
CA LEU A 188 1.09 -2.77 2.09
C LEU A 188 1.19 -1.27 1.83
N GLU A 189 2.38 -0.80 1.51
CA GLU A 189 2.65 0.59 1.19
C GLU A 189 3.63 0.74 0.03
N ALA A 190 3.61 1.93 -0.58
CA ALA A 190 4.59 2.34 -1.56
C ALA A 190 5.75 3.04 -0.84
N VAL A 191 6.99 2.60 -1.09
CA VAL A 191 8.21 3.11 -0.43
C VAL A 191 9.17 3.62 -1.49
N GLU A 192 9.73 4.81 -1.27
CA GLU A 192 10.79 5.36 -2.11
C GLU A 192 12.12 4.79 -1.66
N VAL A 193 12.91 4.28 -2.61
CA VAL A 193 14.23 3.77 -2.29
C VAL A 193 15.29 4.77 -2.72
N ASN A 194 16.15 5.15 -1.77
CA ASN A 194 17.34 5.94 -2.07
C ASN A 194 18.46 5.06 -2.68
N GLU A 195 19.44 5.70 -3.34
CA GLU A 195 20.61 5.05 -3.94
C GLU A 195 21.44 4.22 -2.93
N ASN A 196 21.32 4.52 -1.64
CA ASN A 196 22.01 3.82 -0.55
C ASN A 196 21.21 2.64 0.06
N GLY A 197 20.02 2.32 -0.47
CA GLY A 197 19.18 1.22 0.03
C GLY A 197 18.51 1.47 1.39
N GLU A 198 18.57 2.69 1.92
CA GLU A 198 17.82 3.09 3.11
C GLU A 198 16.36 3.40 2.75
N ASP A 199 15.44 2.68 3.39
CA ASP A 199 14.00 2.88 3.25
C ASP A 199 13.60 4.22 3.87
N ASN A 200 13.25 5.19 3.04
CA ASN A 200 12.48 6.33 3.50
C ASN A 200 11.01 6.06 3.14
N MET A 201 10.11 6.12 4.13
CA MET A 201 8.67 6.19 3.85
C MET A 201 8.45 7.20 2.72
N ALA A 202 7.77 6.81 1.64
CA ALA A 202 7.35 7.71 0.56
C ALA A 202 6.25 8.69 1.01
N ILE A 203 6.24 9.06 2.28
CA ILE A 203 5.33 10.05 2.85
C ILE A 203 6.10 11.37 2.85
N HIS A 204 6.33 11.91 1.66
CA HIS A 204 6.12 13.34 1.55
C HIS A 204 4.64 13.54 1.86
N GLU A 205 4.40 14.03 3.08
CA GLU A 205 3.20 14.74 3.52
C GLU A 205 1.98 14.49 2.64
N LEU A 206 1.03 13.70 3.14
CA LEU A 206 -0.25 13.44 2.49
C LEU A 206 -1.03 14.74 2.20
N GLY A 207 -0.65 15.30 1.06
CA GLY A 207 -1.04 16.49 0.35
C GLY A 207 -0.40 16.27 -1.02
N TYR A 208 -1.23 15.92 -2.00
CA TYR A 208 -0.84 15.56 -3.36
C TYR A 208 0.03 16.63 -4.04
N THR A 209 1.33 16.64 -3.77
CA THR A 209 2.42 17.32 -4.49
C THR A 209 3.70 16.89 -3.77
N SER A 210 4.47 15.96 -4.28
CA SER A 210 5.47 16.31 -5.27
C SER A 210 5.82 15.08 -6.09
N ILE A 211 5.62 15.21 -7.39
CA ILE A 211 6.32 14.43 -8.40
C ILE A 211 7.79 14.85 -8.27
N GLY A 212 8.51 14.22 -7.34
CA GLY A 212 9.94 14.08 -7.45
C GLY A 212 10.19 13.14 -8.61
N LEU A 213 10.32 13.69 -9.82
CA LEU A 213 10.88 12.96 -10.94
C LEU A 213 12.15 12.23 -10.43
N HIS A 214 12.19 10.91 -10.68
CA HIS A 214 13.37 10.03 -10.63
C HIS A 214 13.58 9.08 -9.45
N ARG A 215 12.80 9.11 -8.34
CA ARG A 215 13.03 8.11 -7.28
C ARG A 215 12.34 6.77 -7.54
N PRO A 216 13.06 5.64 -7.48
CA PRO A 216 12.46 4.33 -7.64
C PRO A 216 11.50 4.00 -6.48
N THR A 217 10.23 3.69 -6.79
CA THR A 217 9.22 3.31 -5.77
C THR A 217 8.94 1.81 -5.82
N ILE A 218 8.99 1.16 -4.67
CA ILE A 218 8.69 -0.27 -4.50
C ILE A 218 7.42 -0.48 -3.68
N VAL A 219 6.85 -1.67 -3.77
CA VAL A 219 5.82 -2.14 -2.84
C VAL A 219 6.51 -2.84 -1.66
N SER A 220 6.16 -2.45 -0.44
CA SER A 220 6.68 -3.04 0.80
C SER A 220 5.56 -3.31 1.81
N TYR A 221 5.90 -4.03 2.88
CA TYR A 221 5.02 -4.19 4.03
C TYR A 221 4.88 -2.87 4.77
N ALA A 222 3.66 -2.46 5.10
CA ALA A 222 3.43 -1.27 5.92
C ALA A 222 4.00 -1.42 7.34
N HIS A 223 4.25 -2.66 7.78
CA HIS A 223 4.91 -2.96 9.03
C HIS A 223 5.51 -4.37 9.02
N ARG A 224 6.64 -4.56 9.72
CA ARG A 224 7.36 -5.84 9.77
C ARG A 224 6.55 -7.03 10.31
N SER A 225 5.49 -6.79 11.08
CA SER A 225 4.63 -7.85 11.62
C SER A 225 3.62 -8.40 10.61
N VAL A 226 3.41 -7.71 9.47
CA VAL A 226 2.50 -8.15 8.42
C VAL A 226 2.87 -9.55 7.91
N PRO A 227 4.12 -9.82 7.48
CA PRO A 227 4.50 -11.18 7.06
C PRO A 227 4.40 -12.18 8.21
N GLU A 228 4.85 -11.83 9.43
CA GLU A 228 4.83 -12.73 10.59
C GLU A 228 3.41 -13.24 10.94
N ILE A 229 2.40 -12.39 10.82
CA ILE A 229 1.02 -12.75 11.12
C ILE A 229 0.40 -13.55 9.98
N LEU A 230 0.63 -13.15 8.73
CA LEU A 230 0.04 -13.81 7.57
C LEU A 230 0.62 -15.21 7.29
N GLU A 231 1.80 -15.53 7.85
CA GLU A 231 2.37 -16.88 7.82
C GLU A 231 1.73 -17.86 8.81
N ARG A 232 0.88 -17.38 9.73
CA ARG A 232 0.15 -18.26 10.66
C ARG A 232 -0.86 -19.13 9.91
N ILE A 233 -1.08 -20.33 10.44
CA ILE A 233 -1.86 -21.40 9.79
C ILE A 233 -3.25 -20.91 9.31
N GLU A 234 -3.94 -20.11 10.13
CA GLU A 234 -5.28 -19.61 9.81
C GLU A 234 -5.30 -18.78 8.51
N PHE A 235 -4.33 -17.87 8.32
CA PHE A 235 -4.25 -17.00 7.14
C PHE A 235 -3.56 -17.67 5.96
N ALA A 236 -2.59 -18.55 6.23
CA ALA A 236 -1.87 -19.30 5.21
C ALA A 236 -2.80 -20.23 4.39
N SER A 237 -3.83 -20.79 5.03
CA SER A 237 -4.82 -21.65 4.36
C SER A 237 -5.67 -20.88 3.34
N ASP A 238 -6.17 -19.70 3.72
CA ASP A 238 -6.94 -18.79 2.86
C ASP A 238 -6.06 -18.27 1.70
N SER A 239 -4.83 -17.85 2.02
CA SER A 239 -3.84 -17.41 1.02
C SER A 239 -3.58 -18.47 -0.04
N LYS A 240 -3.32 -19.73 0.36
CA LYS A 240 -3.08 -20.84 -0.58
C LYS A 240 -4.29 -21.10 -1.48
N ALA A 241 -5.51 -21.03 -0.94
CA ALA A 241 -6.73 -21.21 -1.72
C ALA A 241 -6.94 -20.10 -2.75
N MET A 242 -6.59 -18.85 -2.42
CA MET A 242 -6.74 -17.70 -3.30
C MET A 242 -5.65 -17.61 -4.38
N LEU A 243 -4.43 -18.06 -4.08
CA LEU A 243 -3.31 -18.01 -5.02
C LEU A 243 -3.45 -18.99 -6.19
N GLY A 244 -4.02 -20.18 -5.96
CA GLY A 244 -4.22 -21.18 -7.01
C GLY A 244 -2.93 -21.48 -7.79
N SER A 245 -2.93 -21.23 -9.11
CA SER A 245 -1.79 -21.43 -10.01
C SER A 245 -1.01 -20.15 -10.33
N PHE A 246 -1.17 -19.08 -9.54
CA PHE A 246 -0.48 -17.81 -9.75
C PHE A 246 1.04 -17.98 -9.67
N ASN A 247 1.77 -17.40 -10.64
CA ASN A 247 3.23 -17.42 -10.67
C ASN A 247 3.77 -16.01 -10.36
N ALA A 248 4.21 -15.82 -9.13
CA ALA A 248 4.69 -14.54 -8.63
C ALA A 248 5.96 -14.05 -9.35
N ALA A 249 6.92 -14.95 -9.64
CA ALA A 249 8.16 -14.61 -10.32
C ALA A 249 7.90 -14.15 -11.76
N ASP A 250 7.03 -14.88 -12.47
CA ASP A 250 6.60 -14.55 -13.82
C ASP A 250 5.83 -13.23 -13.87
N ALA A 251 4.91 -13.00 -12.92
CA ALA A 251 4.18 -11.74 -12.80
C ALA A 251 5.11 -10.52 -12.62
N ILE A 252 6.15 -10.65 -11.78
CA ILE A 252 7.17 -9.60 -11.61
C ILE A 252 7.89 -9.35 -12.94
N HIS A 253 8.41 -10.41 -13.57
CA HIS A 253 9.18 -10.32 -14.80
C HIS A 253 8.38 -9.69 -15.95
N ILE A 254 7.12 -10.12 -16.12
CA ILE A 254 6.22 -9.59 -17.15
C ILE A 254 5.81 -8.15 -16.85
N GLY A 255 5.59 -7.79 -15.58
CA GLY A 255 5.34 -6.41 -15.19
C GLY A 255 6.50 -5.46 -15.51
N VAL A 256 7.75 -5.91 -15.32
CA VAL A 256 8.96 -5.18 -15.73
C VAL A 256 9.08 -5.11 -17.25
N SER A 257 8.85 -6.22 -17.95
CA SER A 257 8.91 -6.26 -19.42
C SER A 257 7.88 -5.33 -20.07
N ALA A 258 6.66 -5.30 -19.52
CA ALA A 258 5.63 -4.37 -19.94
C ALA A 258 6.14 -2.94 -19.78
N TRP A 259 6.68 -2.62 -18.62
CA TRP A 259 7.23 -1.30 -18.34
C TRP A 259 8.34 -0.88 -19.31
N ASP A 260 9.29 -1.76 -19.63
CA ASP A 260 10.37 -1.46 -20.58
C ASP A 260 9.82 -1.16 -21.98
N GLN A 261 8.76 -1.87 -22.41
CA GLN A 261 8.04 -1.55 -23.65
C GLN A 261 7.32 -0.19 -23.57
N TYR A 262 6.74 0.18 -22.43
CA TYR A 262 6.17 1.51 -22.21
C TYR A 262 7.23 2.62 -22.35
N HIS A 263 8.45 2.37 -21.88
CA HIS A 263 9.54 3.33 -21.95
C HIS A 263 10.13 3.49 -23.35
N ALA A 264 10.36 2.39 -24.06
CA ALA A 264 10.85 2.41 -25.44
C ALA A 264 9.89 3.18 -26.37
N ILE A 265 8.57 3.04 -26.19
CA ILE A 265 7.60 3.71 -27.06
C ILE A 265 7.55 5.24 -26.83
N GLN A 266 7.77 5.70 -25.59
CA GLN A 266 7.76 7.15 -25.28
C GLN A 266 8.97 7.89 -25.86
N THR A 267 10.14 7.26 -25.93
CA THR A 267 11.32 7.87 -26.56
C THR A 267 11.15 7.99 -28.08
N PHE A 268 10.59 6.97 -28.74
CA PHE A 268 10.32 7.03 -30.18
C PHE A 268 9.25 8.07 -30.59
N SER A 269 8.31 8.41 -29.69
CA SER A 269 7.29 9.44 -29.96
C SER A 269 7.81 10.88 -29.86
N LEU A 270 8.96 11.11 -29.21
CA LEU A 270 9.57 12.45 -29.10
C LEU A 270 10.48 12.78 -30.29
N ASP A 271 11.12 11.76 -30.89
CA ASP A 271 12.00 11.95 -32.05
C ASP A 271 11.26 12.10 -33.39
N SER A 272 9.95 11.81 -33.42
CA SER A 272 9.13 11.89 -34.63
C SER A 272 8.51 13.27 -34.91
N HIS A 273 8.79 14.28 -34.06
CA HIS A 273 8.31 15.65 -34.23
C HIS A 273 9.40 16.70 -34.57
N VAL A 274 10.62 16.29 -34.94
CA VAL A 274 11.73 17.21 -35.30
C VAL A 274 12.16 17.11 -36.77
N LEU A 275 11.36 16.49 -37.63
CA LEU A 275 11.62 16.52 -39.08
C LEU A 275 10.34 16.80 -39.86
N PHE A 276 9.97 18.07 -39.95
CA PHE A 276 9.40 18.70 -41.13
C PHE A 276 9.75 20.20 -41.14
#